data_AF-A0A958BH09-F1
#
_entry.id   AF-A0A958BH09-F1
#
_cell.length_a   1.000
_cell.length_b   1.000
_cell.length_c   1.000
_cell.angle_alpha   90.00
_cell.angle_beta   90.00
_cell.angle_gamma   90.00
#
_symmetry.space_group_name_H-M   'P 1'
#
loop_
_entity.id
_entity.type
_entity.pdbx_description
1 polymer ?
#
loop_
_entity_poly.entity_id
_entity_poly.type
_entity_poly.pdbx_seq_one_letter_code
_entity_poly.pdbx_strand_id
1 'polypeptide(L)'
;MTITRRTLFERSGMLALGSAVWPSWMPRMAFRKQDELPTGDIMVVVFARGGYDGLNMVIPYHDEADYFTLRPRIGIPAPDSNAGRKAFDLGGENGQQWGLHPTLAGAGQGGWGRWWDEGILAMAHAVAQDDPTRSHFDAMDYMERGTPGQKLRSDGWIGRHLYSVANANHSPFRAVGMGSQLQASLRGPVPAVALRSIAEFHLQGRQAEIDRFQQHLETLYGGDGWLDTQGQATFAALDLLQDAIANTNYTPSNGANYGQTGLGRGMMQIAQLVKAEVGLEVACIDIGGWDTHANQVAGDDPTTGGMANRMLELSQGISALITDLHDRFEPGSVKQGITIVVMSEFGRRAYENGGLGTDHGHGNVQFLFGRGINGGKVYTRRWPGLSSDNLDRGDLARTIEYRDVLGEVLVKRMGNAKVSEVFPGHTFNFLGLAKEDAGVPTPVPTERPTAVPKPTDVAPDRHEIYVPLVNRS
;
A
#
# COMPACT_ATOMS: atom_id res chain seq x y z
N MET A 1 -61.00 -28.03 14.47
CA MET A 1 -59.81 -28.49 13.71
C MET A 1 -58.58 -28.03 14.47
N THR A 2 -57.85 -28.97 15.08
CA THR A 2 -56.70 -28.71 15.95
C THR A 2 -55.44 -28.61 15.10
N ILE A 3 -54.93 -27.39 14.93
CA ILE A 3 -53.67 -27.11 14.24
C ILE A 3 -52.53 -27.42 15.21
N THR A 4 -51.73 -28.45 14.93
CA THR A 4 -50.59 -28.87 15.75
C THR A 4 -49.32 -28.11 15.33
N ARG A 5 -48.37 -27.91 16.25
CA ARG A 5 -47.12 -27.14 16.04
C ARG A 5 -46.27 -27.55 14.82
N ARG A 6 -46.58 -28.69 14.19
CA ARG A 6 -45.92 -29.21 12.99
C ARG A 6 -46.44 -28.57 11.69
N THR A 7 -47.68 -28.08 11.65
CA THR A 7 -48.24 -27.36 10.48
C THR A 7 -47.95 -25.86 10.50
N LEU A 8 -47.35 -25.33 11.58
CA LEU A 8 -46.85 -23.95 11.65
C LEU A 8 -45.48 -23.80 10.94
N PHE A 9 -44.72 -24.90 10.81
CA PHE A 9 -43.41 -24.94 10.13
C PHE A 9 -43.50 -25.14 8.61
N GLU A 10 -44.65 -25.57 8.08
CA GLU A 10 -44.87 -25.72 6.63
C GLU A 10 -45.49 -24.46 5.97
N ARG A 11 -45.85 -23.44 6.75
CA ARG A 11 -46.50 -22.21 6.26
C ARG A 11 -45.86 -20.88 6.71
N SER A 12 -44.73 -20.92 7.40
CA SER A 12 -43.93 -19.72 7.72
C SER A 12 -42.84 -19.52 6.66
N GLY A 13 -43.26 -19.36 5.41
CA GLY A 13 -42.49 -18.62 4.43
C GLY A 13 -42.44 -17.16 4.87
N MET A 14 -41.36 -16.76 5.55
CA MET A 14 -40.94 -15.37 5.77
C MET A 14 -39.57 -15.34 6.50
N LEU A 15 -38.53 -15.82 5.81
CA LEU A 15 -37.13 -15.42 6.05
C LEU A 15 -36.44 -15.21 4.68
N ALA A 16 -37.11 -14.44 3.83
CA ALA A 16 -36.58 -13.90 2.58
C ALA A 16 -36.44 -12.37 2.72
N LEU A 17 -35.71 -11.93 3.75
CA LEU A 17 -35.29 -10.54 3.92
C LEU A 17 -33.77 -10.56 4.13
N GLY A 18 -33.06 -10.50 3.01
CA GLY A 18 -31.59 -10.48 2.91
C GLY A 18 -31.07 -10.63 1.49
N SER A 19 -31.90 -11.12 0.56
CA SER A 19 -31.53 -11.35 -0.85
C SER A 19 -31.95 -10.22 -1.81
N ALA A 20 -32.19 -9.01 -1.32
CA ALA A 20 -32.57 -7.88 -2.18
C ALA A 20 -31.34 -7.11 -2.69
N VAL A 21 -31.24 -7.06 -4.01
CA VAL A 21 -30.39 -6.21 -4.89
C VAL A 21 -28.96 -6.67 -5.16
N TRP A 22 -28.80 -7.81 -5.87
CA TRP A 22 -27.63 -8.01 -6.74
C TRP A 22 -28.08 -8.09 -8.20
N PRO A 23 -27.45 -7.35 -9.14
CA PRO A 23 -27.77 -7.43 -10.56
C PRO A 23 -27.57 -8.83 -11.14
N SER A 24 -28.44 -9.23 -12.08
CA SER A 24 -28.46 -10.54 -12.73
C SER A 24 -27.25 -10.88 -13.61
N TRP A 25 -26.31 -9.95 -13.78
CA TRP A 25 -25.13 -10.11 -14.64
C TRP A 25 -23.83 -10.47 -13.91
N MET A 26 -23.85 -10.65 -12.57
CA MET A 26 -22.67 -11.12 -11.83
C MET A 26 -22.55 -12.65 -11.90
N PRO A 27 -21.44 -13.21 -12.43
CA PRO A 27 -21.10 -14.59 -12.18
C PRO A 27 -20.79 -14.73 -10.68
N ARG A 28 -21.64 -15.44 -9.94
CA ARG A 28 -21.27 -15.92 -8.60
C ARG A 28 -20.24 -17.03 -8.77
N MET A 29 -18.98 -16.64 -8.96
CA MET A 29 -17.86 -17.56 -8.91
C MET A 29 -17.79 -18.09 -7.47
N ALA A 30 -18.15 -19.36 -7.31
CA ALA A 30 -18.21 -20.08 -6.05
C ALA A 30 -16.81 -20.41 -5.50
N PHE A 31 -15.94 -19.41 -5.37
CA PHE A 31 -14.68 -19.51 -4.62
C PHE A 31 -14.77 -18.89 -3.23
N ARG A 32 -15.96 -18.50 -2.78
CA ARG A 32 -16.09 -17.82 -1.49
C ARG A 32 -17.33 -18.29 -0.75
N LYS A 33 -17.13 -19.04 0.34
CA LYS A 33 -18.13 -19.07 1.40
C LYS A 33 -18.29 -17.64 1.89
N GLN A 34 -19.52 -17.18 1.95
CA GLN A 34 -19.91 -15.83 2.34
C GLN A 34 -19.40 -15.42 3.74
N ASP A 35 -18.89 -16.38 4.52
CA ASP A 35 -18.39 -16.24 5.88
C ASP A 35 -16.85 -16.09 6.00
N GLU A 36 -16.11 -16.05 4.90
CA GLU A 36 -14.63 -15.96 4.88
C GLU A 36 -14.15 -14.75 4.06
N LEU A 37 -14.56 -13.53 4.45
CA LEU A 37 -13.76 -12.36 4.05
C LEU A 37 -12.36 -12.52 4.66
N PRO A 38 -11.26 -12.27 3.92
CA PRO A 38 -9.96 -12.06 4.54
C PRO A 38 -10.13 -11.08 5.68
N THR A 39 -9.50 -11.38 6.81
CA THR A 39 -9.56 -10.49 7.95
C THR A 39 -8.89 -9.18 7.56
N GLY A 40 -9.63 -8.07 7.65
CA GLY A 40 -9.13 -6.73 7.38
C GLY A 40 -9.41 -6.18 5.98
N ASP A 41 -8.80 -5.03 5.71
CA ASP A 41 -8.94 -4.26 4.49
C ASP A 41 -8.23 -4.90 3.29
N ILE A 42 -8.53 -4.39 2.10
CA ILE A 42 -7.69 -4.51 0.92
C ILE A 42 -6.65 -3.39 0.98
N MET A 43 -5.37 -3.73 0.97
CA MET A 43 -4.29 -2.74 0.97
C MET A 43 -3.85 -2.41 -0.45
N VAL A 44 -3.84 -1.12 -0.80
CA VAL A 44 -3.26 -0.65 -2.07
C VAL A 44 -1.99 0.13 -1.76
N VAL A 45 -0.84 -0.37 -2.20
CA VAL A 45 0.46 0.27 -1.99
C VAL A 45 0.90 0.95 -3.29
N VAL A 46 0.99 2.27 -3.26
CA VAL A 46 1.45 3.10 -4.36
C VAL A 46 2.90 3.49 -4.12
N PHE A 47 3.81 2.94 -4.91
CA PHE A 47 5.22 3.31 -4.88
C PHE A 47 5.47 4.46 -5.87
N ALA A 48 5.63 5.66 -5.33
CA ALA A 48 6.02 6.83 -6.10
C ALA A 48 7.54 6.83 -6.32
N ARG A 49 7.98 6.23 -7.42
CA ARG A 49 9.39 5.96 -7.72
C ARG A 49 10.14 7.24 -8.08
N GLY A 50 11.19 7.53 -7.33
CA GLY A 50 12.07 8.65 -7.58
C GLY A 50 12.10 9.67 -6.44
N GLY A 51 11.70 9.37 -5.22
CA GLY A 51 11.85 10.28 -4.07
C GLY A 51 11.12 11.62 -4.22
N TYR A 52 9.79 11.70 -4.12
CA TYR A 52 9.10 13.00 -4.28
C TYR A 52 9.50 14.03 -3.22
N ASP A 53 9.41 15.32 -3.56
CA ASP A 53 9.55 16.43 -2.63
C ASP A 53 8.36 16.55 -1.67
N GLY A 54 8.45 15.87 -0.53
CA GLY A 54 7.44 15.93 0.52
C GLY A 54 7.23 17.31 1.14
N LEU A 55 8.27 18.17 1.17
CA LEU A 55 8.16 19.53 1.71
C LEU A 55 7.35 20.46 0.79
N ASN A 56 7.28 20.14 -0.50
CA ASN A 56 6.41 20.84 -1.45
C ASN A 56 5.07 20.12 -1.70
N MET A 57 4.88 18.89 -1.20
CA MET A 57 3.57 18.23 -1.21
C MET A 57 2.76 18.57 0.05
N VAL A 58 3.39 18.52 1.23
CA VAL A 58 2.81 18.84 2.53
C VAL A 58 3.72 19.87 3.21
N ILE A 59 3.29 21.12 3.17
CA ILE A 59 4.10 22.29 3.47
C ILE A 59 4.01 22.63 4.97
N PRO A 60 5.13 22.73 5.70
CA PRO A 60 5.17 23.11 7.12
C PRO A 60 5.14 24.64 7.29
N TYR A 61 3.96 25.26 7.24
CA TYR A 61 3.83 26.71 7.39
C TYR A 61 4.07 27.22 8.82
N HIS A 62 4.17 26.36 9.83
CA HIS A 62 4.69 26.80 11.14
C HIS A 62 6.18 27.16 11.11
N ASP A 63 6.94 26.68 10.12
CA ASP A 63 8.34 27.05 9.84
C ASP A 63 8.44 27.92 8.57
N GLU A 64 7.41 28.72 8.27
CA GLU A 64 7.27 29.43 7.00
C GLU A 64 8.52 30.23 6.59
N ALA A 65 9.15 30.93 7.53
CA ALA A 65 10.35 31.73 7.25
C ALA A 65 11.53 30.87 6.77
N ASP A 66 11.78 29.74 7.41
CA ASP A 66 12.82 28.80 7.01
C ASP A 66 12.44 28.12 5.69
N TYR A 67 11.18 27.70 5.53
CA TYR A 67 10.68 27.09 4.30
C TYR A 67 10.93 27.98 3.07
N PHE A 68 10.54 29.26 3.12
CA PHE A 68 10.75 30.18 1.99
C PHE A 68 12.22 30.61 1.82
N THR A 69 13.02 30.60 2.89
CA THR A 69 14.48 30.79 2.79
C THR A 69 15.13 29.63 2.02
N LEU A 70 14.66 28.40 2.28
CA LEU A 70 15.15 27.20 1.63
C LEU A 70 14.59 27.00 0.21
N ARG A 71 13.39 27.54 -0.06
CA ARG A 71 12.61 27.38 -1.31
C ARG A 71 12.25 28.72 -1.97
N PRO A 72 13.20 29.62 -2.25
CA PRO A 72 12.89 30.96 -2.73
C PRO A 72 12.15 31.03 -4.07
N ARG A 73 12.27 30.02 -4.94
CA ARG A 73 11.62 29.99 -6.26
C ARG A 73 10.62 28.85 -6.41
N ILE A 74 10.83 27.74 -5.71
CA ILE A 74 9.92 26.58 -5.78
C ILE A 74 8.92 26.50 -4.63
N GLY A 75 8.98 27.42 -3.65
CA GLY A 75 8.11 27.42 -2.49
C GLY A 75 6.65 27.67 -2.86
N ILE A 76 5.73 26.88 -2.27
CA ILE A 76 4.30 27.02 -2.51
C ILE A 76 3.75 28.19 -1.66
N PRO A 77 2.98 29.13 -2.25
CA PRO A 77 2.40 30.25 -1.50
C PRO A 77 1.50 29.78 -0.36
N ALA A 78 1.60 30.44 0.79
CA ALA A 78 0.85 30.12 2.00
C ALA A 78 -0.68 30.23 1.81
N PRO A 79 -1.50 29.50 2.59
CA PRO A 79 -2.95 29.50 2.43
C PRO A 79 -3.60 30.88 2.63
N ASP A 80 -3.01 31.75 3.43
CA ASP A 80 -3.46 33.12 3.68
C ASP A 80 -2.89 34.16 2.69
N SER A 81 -1.99 33.74 1.78
CA SER A 81 -1.45 34.62 0.75
C SER A 81 -2.50 35.09 -0.27
N ASN A 82 -2.21 36.20 -0.95
CA ASN A 82 -3.03 36.74 -2.04
C ASN A 82 -2.74 36.09 -3.42
N ALA A 83 -1.96 35.02 -3.47
CA ALA A 83 -1.62 34.35 -4.73
C ALA A 83 -2.86 33.66 -5.35
N GLY A 84 -2.94 33.66 -6.68
CA GLY A 84 -4.06 33.05 -7.41
C GLY A 84 -4.16 31.52 -7.26
N ARG A 85 -3.02 30.85 -7.05
CA ARG A 85 -2.92 29.45 -6.62
C ARG A 85 -1.99 29.38 -5.42
N LYS A 86 -2.48 28.78 -4.33
CA LYS A 86 -1.81 28.70 -3.03
C LYS A 86 -2.11 27.36 -2.37
N ALA A 87 -1.38 27.01 -1.33
CA ALA A 87 -1.64 25.79 -0.58
C ALA A 87 -3.08 25.74 -0.04
N PHE A 88 -3.66 24.55 -0.05
CA PHE A 88 -4.90 24.26 0.65
C PHE A 88 -4.58 24.16 2.15
N ASP A 89 -5.33 24.88 2.98
CA ASP A 89 -5.11 24.90 4.43
C ASP A 89 -5.52 23.55 5.03
N LEU A 90 -4.56 22.82 5.59
CA LEU A 90 -4.83 21.60 6.36
C LEU A 90 -5.10 21.92 7.83
N GLY A 91 -5.08 23.19 8.21
CA GLY A 91 -5.17 23.63 9.59
C GLY A 91 -3.95 23.21 10.40
N GLY A 92 -4.16 23.09 11.70
CA GLY A 92 -3.09 22.86 12.65
C GLY A 92 -3.53 22.17 13.92
N GLU A 93 -2.67 21.31 14.47
CA GLU A 93 -2.80 20.71 15.79
C GLU A 93 -1.50 20.99 16.56
N ASN A 94 -1.61 21.32 17.85
CA ASN A 94 -0.46 21.57 18.74
C ASN A 94 0.52 22.66 18.24
N GLY A 95 0.01 23.71 17.59
CA GLY A 95 0.80 24.85 17.13
C GLY A 95 1.59 24.62 15.83
N GLN A 96 1.40 23.47 15.18
CA GLN A 96 1.88 23.23 13.81
C GLN A 96 0.81 23.69 12.83
N GLN A 97 1.18 24.27 11.69
CA GLN A 97 0.27 24.65 10.62
C GLN A 97 0.77 24.04 9.32
N TRP A 98 -0.14 23.40 8.60
CA TRP A 98 0.20 22.63 7.41
C TRP A 98 -0.60 23.11 6.21
N GLY A 99 0.01 22.99 5.02
CA GLY A 99 -0.72 23.14 3.77
C GLY A 99 -0.51 21.95 2.85
N LEU A 100 -1.47 21.70 1.98
CA LEU A 100 -1.39 20.72 0.92
C LEU A 100 -1.16 21.43 -0.41
N HIS A 101 -0.27 20.90 -1.23
CA HIS A 101 -0.04 21.44 -2.57
C HIS A 101 -1.37 21.56 -3.35
N PRO A 102 -1.67 22.72 -3.98
CA PRO A 102 -2.98 22.97 -4.59
C PRO A 102 -3.37 21.95 -5.65
N THR A 103 -2.40 21.45 -6.41
CA THR A 103 -2.64 20.40 -7.40
C THR A 103 -3.11 19.09 -6.74
N LEU A 104 -2.60 18.69 -5.58
CA LEU A 104 -3.12 17.51 -4.89
C LEU A 104 -4.53 17.78 -4.35
N ALA A 105 -4.69 18.95 -3.72
CA ALA A 105 -5.94 19.35 -3.06
C ALA A 105 -7.14 19.43 -4.02
N GLY A 106 -6.96 20.03 -5.20
CA GLY A 106 -8.06 20.34 -6.12
C GLY A 106 -8.13 19.50 -7.39
N ALA A 107 -7.20 18.58 -7.64
CA ALA A 107 -7.21 17.79 -8.88
C ALA A 107 -8.24 16.64 -8.88
N GLY A 108 -8.82 16.37 -10.06
CA GLY A 108 -9.69 15.22 -10.24
C GLY A 108 -11.08 15.41 -9.63
N GLN A 109 -11.68 14.34 -9.13
CA GLN A 109 -13.07 14.27 -8.71
C GLN A 109 -13.30 14.75 -7.27
N GLY A 110 -12.83 15.97 -6.98
CA GLY A 110 -12.85 16.61 -5.66
C GLY A 110 -11.47 16.72 -4.99
N GLY A 111 -10.46 16.01 -5.51
CA GLY A 111 -9.07 16.05 -5.03
C GLY A 111 -8.88 15.63 -3.58
N TRP A 112 -7.65 15.75 -3.11
CA TRP A 112 -7.29 15.30 -1.77
C TRP A 112 -7.80 16.22 -0.66
N GLY A 113 -8.17 17.47 -0.98
CA GLY A 113 -8.83 18.37 -0.03
C GLY A 113 -10.18 17.81 0.41
N ARG A 114 -10.96 17.26 -0.53
CA ARG A 114 -12.20 16.54 -0.20
C ARG A 114 -11.97 15.35 0.72
N TRP A 115 -10.96 14.51 0.43
CA TRP A 115 -10.68 13.32 1.23
C TRP A 115 -10.14 13.65 2.62
N TRP A 116 -9.47 14.80 2.74
CA TRP A 116 -9.09 15.40 4.01
C TRP A 116 -10.33 15.83 4.82
N ASP A 117 -11.22 16.60 4.20
CA ASP A 117 -12.45 17.10 4.83
C ASP A 117 -13.40 15.95 5.24
N GLU A 118 -13.45 14.88 4.45
CA GLU A 118 -14.20 13.65 4.77
C GLU A 118 -13.53 12.81 5.88
N GLY A 119 -12.33 13.18 6.33
CA GLY A 119 -11.63 12.51 7.42
C GLY A 119 -11.07 11.12 7.07
N ILE A 120 -10.91 10.81 5.78
CA ILE A 120 -10.37 9.54 5.30
C ILE A 120 -8.91 9.65 4.82
N LEU A 121 -8.36 10.85 4.68
CA LEU A 121 -6.95 11.10 4.37
C LEU A 121 -6.16 11.51 5.63
N ALA A 122 -5.06 10.80 5.91
CA ALA A 122 -4.02 11.20 6.85
C ALA A 122 -2.65 11.26 6.19
N MET A 123 -1.76 12.04 6.78
CA MET A 123 -0.36 12.16 6.34
C MET A 123 0.56 11.88 7.51
N ALA A 124 1.65 11.14 7.30
CA ALA A 124 2.75 11.03 8.26
C ALA A 124 3.97 11.73 7.70
N HIS A 125 4.50 12.75 8.39
CA HIS A 125 5.60 13.58 7.90
C HIS A 125 6.92 13.26 8.60
N ALA A 126 8.05 13.72 8.05
CA ALA A 126 9.41 13.38 8.48
C ALA A 126 9.64 11.85 8.58
N VAL A 127 9.03 11.11 7.64
CA VAL A 127 9.13 9.66 7.49
C VAL A 127 10.33 9.32 6.63
N ALA A 128 11.17 8.39 7.08
CA ALA A 128 12.20 7.79 6.25
C ALA A 128 12.57 6.40 6.76
N GLN A 129 13.37 5.68 5.97
CA GLN A 129 14.08 4.48 6.42
C GLN A 129 15.30 4.84 7.27
N ASP A 130 15.74 3.94 8.15
CA ASP A 130 16.94 4.14 8.99
C ASP A 130 18.22 4.32 8.17
N ASP A 131 18.34 3.64 7.03
CA ASP A 131 19.50 3.74 6.15
C ASP A 131 19.48 5.08 5.38
N PRO A 132 20.58 5.87 5.41
CA PRO A 132 20.63 7.18 4.77
C PRO A 132 21.05 7.14 3.29
N THR A 133 20.98 5.97 2.64
CA THR A 133 21.35 5.84 1.22
C THR A 133 20.54 6.77 0.34
N ARG A 134 21.22 7.40 -0.61
CA ARG A 134 20.63 8.23 -1.68
C ARG A 134 20.60 7.50 -3.02
N SER A 135 21.00 6.23 -3.05
CA SER A 135 20.86 5.39 -4.24
C SER A 135 19.42 4.94 -4.37
N HIS A 136 18.74 5.35 -5.45
CA HIS A 136 17.38 4.85 -5.74
C HIS A 136 17.30 3.33 -5.69
N PHE A 137 18.29 2.63 -6.30
CA PHE A 137 18.30 1.18 -6.32
C PHE A 137 18.28 0.58 -4.91
N ASP A 138 19.16 1.06 -4.03
CA ASP A 138 19.25 0.54 -2.67
C ASP A 138 18.06 0.98 -1.81
N ALA A 139 17.67 2.24 -1.90
CA ALA A 139 16.58 2.81 -1.10
C ALA A 139 15.24 2.12 -1.41
N MET A 140 14.95 1.89 -2.69
CA MET A 140 13.76 1.14 -3.11
C MET A 140 13.81 -0.31 -2.63
N ASP A 141 14.95 -0.98 -2.83
CA ASP A 141 15.11 -2.38 -2.45
C ASP A 141 14.95 -2.58 -0.93
N TYR A 142 15.57 -1.73 -0.12
CA TYR A 142 15.41 -1.69 1.33
C TYR A 142 13.98 -1.44 1.77
N MET A 143 13.34 -0.43 1.20
CA MET A 143 11.97 -0.05 1.53
C MET A 143 10.98 -1.18 1.21
N GLU A 144 11.08 -1.77 0.03
CA GLU A 144 10.23 -2.87 -0.43
C GLU A 144 10.53 -4.20 0.28
N ARG A 145 11.78 -4.44 0.67
CA ARG A 145 12.12 -5.59 1.49
C ARG A 145 11.63 -5.43 2.92
N GLY A 146 11.58 -4.21 3.47
CA GLY A 146 11.30 -4.03 4.90
C GLY A 146 12.51 -4.26 5.80
N THR A 147 13.73 -4.23 5.23
CA THR A 147 14.98 -4.50 5.95
C THR A 147 16.10 -3.55 5.50
N PRO A 148 16.02 -2.25 5.86
CA PRO A 148 17.05 -1.27 5.51
C PRO A 148 18.47 -1.71 5.91
N GLY A 149 19.43 -1.50 5.01
CA GLY A 149 20.82 -1.91 5.19
C GLY A 149 21.10 -3.40 4.93
N GLN A 150 20.10 -4.23 4.61
CA GLN A 150 20.27 -5.67 4.35
C GLN A 150 19.85 -6.06 2.92
N LYS A 151 20.83 -6.27 2.04
CA LYS A 151 20.61 -6.65 0.62
C LYS A 151 20.41 -8.14 0.37
N LEU A 152 20.79 -9.00 1.32
CA LEU A 152 20.88 -10.46 1.09
C LEU A 152 19.53 -11.18 1.14
N ARG A 153 18.49 -10.52 1.66
CA ARG A 153 17.19 -11.14 1.88
C ARG A 153 16.37 -11.07 0.59
N SER A 154 15.89 -12.19 0.05
CA SER A 154 15.34 -12.27 -1.31
C SER A 154 13.85 -11.92 -1.43
N ASP A 155 13.09 -12.00 -0.34
CA ASP A 155 11.65 -11.78 -0.25
C ASP A 155 11.30 -10.35 0.23
N GLY A 156 10.06 -9.92 -0.01
CA GLY A 156 9.53 -8.59 0.30
C GLY A 156 8.64 -8.57 1.54
N TRP A 157 8.41 -7.40 2.13
CA TRP A 157 7.61 -7.31 3.36
C TRP A 157 6.15 -7.70 3.15
N ILE A 158 5.57 -7.44 1.98
CA ILE A 158 4.21 -7.90 1.66
C ILE A 158 4.19 -9.42 1.51
N GLY A 159 5.19 -10.02 0.85
CA GLY A 159 5.33 -11.48 0.77
C GLY A 159 5.39 -12.14 2.16
N ARG A 160 6.12 -11.53 3.11
CA ARG A 160 6.14 -12.00 4.51
C ARG A 160 4.84 -11.78 5.24
N HIS A 161 4.19 -10.63 5.04
CA HIS A 161 2.86 -10.37 5.57
C HIS A 161 1.91 -11.49 5.15
N LEU A 162 1.79 -11.74 3.85
CA LEU A 162 0.92 -12.77 3.27
C LEU A 162 1.25 -14.17 3.79
N TYR A 163 2.52 -14.49 4.01
CA TYR A 163 2.95 -15.77 4.56
C TYR A 163 2.62 -15.92 6.06
N SER A 164 2.74 -14.85 6.83
CA SER A 164 2.54 -14.85 8.29
C SER A 164 1.07 -14.90 8.72
N VAL A 165 0.16 -14.32 7.91
CA VAL A 165 -1.29 -14.46 8.10
C VAL A 165 -1.76 -15.80 7.53
N ALA A 166 -2.26 -16.66 8.42
CA ALA A 166 -2.55 -18.05 8.11
C ALA A 166 -3.59 -18.19 6.99
N ASN A 167 -3.20 -18.86 5.90
CA ASN A 167 -3.94 -19.75 4.97
C ASN A 167 -5.46 -19.56 4.69
N ALA A 168 -6.09 -18.44 5.02
CA ALA A 168 -7.54 -18.27 4.86
C ALA A 168 -7.96 -17.90 3.43
N ASN A 169 -7.00 -17.56 2.57
CA ASN A 169 -7.27 -17.14 1.20
C ASN A 169 -6.32 -17.84 0.23
N HIS A 170 -6.90 -18.74 -0.56
CA HIS A 170 -6.19 -19.50 -1.60
C HIS A 170 -6.32 -18.88 -2.99
N SER A 171 -6.87 -17.67 -3.09
CA SER A 171 -7.00 -17.01 -4.38
C SER A 171 -5.63 -16.80 -5.02
N PRO A 172 -5.46 -17.12 -6.32
CA PRO A 172 -4.25 -16.74 -7.04
C PRO A 172 -4.13 -15.20 -7.20
N PHE A 173 -5.22 -14.46 -6.99
CA PHE A 173 -5.26 -13.00 -7.01
C PHE A 173 -5.18 -12.36 -5.63
N ARG A 174 -4.80 -13.14 -4.61
CA ARG A 174 -4.60 -12.63 -3.25
C ARG A 174 -3.67 -11.42 -3.22
N ALA A 175 -2.64 -11.42 -4.04
CA ALA A 175 -1.76 -10.28 -4.20
C ALA A 175 -1.41 -10.02 -5.67
N VAL A 176 -1.52 -8.75 -6.08
CA VAL A 176 -1.33 -8.33 -7.47
C VAL A 176 -0.35 -7.17 -7.53
N GLY A 177 0.61 -7.24 -8.46
CA GLY A 177 1.47 -6.14 -8.85
C GLY A 177 1.04 -5.57 -10.19
N MET A 178 0.61 -4.32 -10.22
CA MET A 178 0.30 -3.62 -11.48
C MET A 178 1.60 -3.21 -12.16
N GLY A 179 1.76 -3.58 -13.43
CA GLY A 179 2.93 -3.27 -14.24
C GLY A 179 3.61 -4.48 -14.86
N SER A 180 4.77 -4.24 -15.46
CA SER A 180 5.51 -5.23 -16.24
C SER A 180 6.44 -6.12 -15.42
N GLN A 181 6.78 -5.70 -14.20
CA GLN A 181 7.63 -6.40 -13.27
C GLN A 181 6.95 -6.44 -11.91
N LEU A 182 7.07 -7.57 -11.22
CA LEU A 182 6.57 -7.70 -9.87
C LEU A 182 7.42 -6.87 -8.93
N GLN A 183 6.77 -6.01 -8.14
CA GLN A 183 7.40 -5.22 -7.09
C GLN A 183 8.13 -6.15 -6.11
N ALA A 184 9.32 -5.75 -5.65
CA ALA A 184 10.14 -6.57 -4.76
C ALA A 184 9.42 -6.84 -3.44
N SER A 185 8.52 -5.94 -3.02
CA SER A 185 7.68 -6.07 -1.83
C SER A 185 6.77 -7.29 -1.86
N LEU A 186 6.29 -7.69 -3.05
CA LEU A 186 5.41 -8.84 -3.27
C LEU A 186 6.14 -10.18 -3.35
N ARG A 187 7.47 -10.19 -3.48
CA ARG A 187 8.24 -11.43 -3.58
C ARG A 187 8.13 -12.23 -2.28
N GLY A 188 7.92 -13.52 -2.36
CA GLY A 188 7.87 -14.38 -1.19
C GLY A 188 7.34 -15.77 -1.51
N PRO A 189 7.11 -16.60 -0.48
CA PRO A 189 6.57 -17.94 -0.66
C PRO A 189 5.12 -17.97 -1.16
N VAL A 190 4.35 -16.90 -0.89
CA VAL A 190 2.98 -16.74 -1.40
C VAL A 190 3.07 -16.19 -2.83
N PRO A 191 2.51 -16.89 -3.85
CA PRO A 191 2.50 -16.39 -5.21
C PRO A 191 1.76 -15.05 -5.33
N ALA A 192 2.29 -14.15 -6.16
CA ALA A 192 1.67 -12.89 -6.54
C ALA A 192 1.70 -12.73 -8.05
N VAL A 193 0.64 -12.13 -8.62
CA VAL A 193 0.48 -12.01 -10.08
C VAL A 193 0.86 -10.61 -10.55
N ALA A 194 1.72 -10.51 -11.57
CA ALA A 194 2.00 -9.24 -12.23
C ALA A 194 1.01 -9.01 -13.39
N LEU A 195 0.28 -7.89 -13.38
CA LEU A 195 -0.73 -7.55 -14.39
C LEU A 195 -0.39 -6.21 -15.07
N ARG A 196 -0.13 -6.24 -16.38
CA ARG A 196 0.09 -5.00 -17.17
C ARG A 196 -1.23 -4.35 -17.58
N SER A 197 -2.13 -5.15 -18.14
CA SER A 197 -3.43 -4.72 -18.62
C SER A 197 -4.37 -5.92 -18.65
N ILE A 198 -5.45 -5.88 -17.88
CA ILE A 198 -6.52 -6.88 -17.95
C ILE A 198 -7.07 -6.95 -19.38
N ALA A 199 -7.21 -5.81 -20.07
CA ALA A 199 -7.70 -5.76 -21.45
C ALA A 199 -6.72 -6.32 -22.50
N GLU A 200 -5.40 -6.25 -22.30
CA GLU A 200 -4.44 -6.91 -23.21
C GLU A 200 -4.44 -8.43 -23.05
N PHE A 201 -4.91 -8.94 -21.90
CA PHE A 201 -5.21 -10.35 -21.71
C PHE A 201 -6.57 -10.76 -22.28
N HIS A 202 -7.45 -9.81 -22.65
CA HIS A 202 -8.62 -10.11 -23.49
C HIS A 202 -8.15 -10.43 -24.93
N LEU A 203 -7.51 -11.58 -25.13
CA LEU A 203 -7.30 -12.17 -26.45
C LEU A 203 -8.61 -12.80 -26.97
N GLN A 204 -9.74 -12.10 -26.82
CA GLN A 204 -10.91 -12.38 -27.65
C GLN A 204 -10.63 -11.86 -29.05
N GLY A 205 -9.92 -12.65 -29.86
CA GLY A 205 -9.71 -12.26 -31.26
C GLY A 205 -8.98 -13.24 -32.17
N ARG A 206 -8.06 -14.06 -31.66
CA ARG A 206 -7.39 -15.07 -32.50
C ARG A 206 -7.06 -16.29 -31.66
N GLN A 207 -8.00 -17.24 -31.60
CA GLN A 207 -7.76 -18.56 -31.02
C GLN A 207 -6.42 -19.14 -31.50
N ALA A 208 -6.10 -18.97 -32.78
CA ALA A 208 -4.82 -19.40 -33.36
C ALA A 208 -3.55 -18.71 -32.80
N GLU A 209 -3.63 -17.52 -32.23
CA GLU A 209 -2.48 -16.86 -31.58
C GLU A 209 -2.35 -17.27 -30.12
N ILE A 210 -3.47 -17.49 -29.42
CA ILE A 210 -3.49 -18.15 -28.11
C ILE A 210 -2.90 -19.55 -28.24
N ASP A 211 -3.40 -20.35 -29.19
CA ASP A 211 -2.94 -21.72 -29.43
C ASP A 211 -1.45 -21.75 -29.83
N ARG A 212 -0.98 -20.80 -30.65
CA ARG A 212 0.45 -20.71 -31.03
C ARG A 212 1.34 -20.29 -29.88
N PHE A 213 0.87 -19.37 -29.02
CA PHE A 213 1.60 -18.92 -27.84
C PHE A 213 1.64 -20.02 -26.78
N GLN A 214 0.52 -20.71 -26.55
CA GLN A 214 0.41 -21.90 -25.69
C GLN A 214 1.31 -23.02 -26.22
N GLN A 215 1.25 -23.35 -27.51
CA GLN A 215 2.13 -24.37 -28.10
C GLN A 215 3.61 -23.97 -28.00
N HIS A 216 4.00 -22.72 -28.26
CA HIS A 216 5.38 -22.28 -28.09
C HIS A 216 5.87 -22.42 -26.64
N LEU A 217 5.00 -22.17 -25.67
CA LEU A 217 5.32 -22.26 -24.25
C LEU A 217 5.29 -23.71 -23.74
N GLU A 218 4.36 -24.56 -24.20
CA GLU A 218 4.41 -26.01 -23.99
C GLU A 218 5.70 -26.61 -24.57
N THR A 219 6.19 -26.07 -25.68
CA THR A 219 7.48 -26.50 -26.26
C THR A 219 8.68 -25.98 -25.44
N LEU A 220 8.56 -24.84 -24.76
CA LEU A 220 9.59 -24.24 -23.91
C LEU A 220 9.61 -24.80 -22.48
N TYR A 221 8.47 -25.27 -21.98
CA TYR A 221 8.25 -25.67 -20.57
C TYR A 221 7.75 -27.12 -20.40
N GLY A 222 7.51 -27.86 -21.48
CA GLY A 222 7.07 -29.27 -21.48
C GLY A 222 8.16 -30.28 -21.15
N GLY A 223 8.93 -30.02 -20.08
CA GLY A 223 9.86 -30.97 -19.48
C GLY A 223 9.54 -31.14 -17.99
N ASP A 224 9.60 -32.39 -17.50
CA ASP A 224 9.28 -32.82 -16.13
C ASP A 224 10.06 -32.02 -15.06
N GLY A 225 9.56 -30.86 -14.68
CA GLY A 225 10.23 -29.97 -13.74
C GLY A 225 9.29 -29.03 -13.00
N TRP A 226 9.75 -28.58 -11.81
CA TRP A 226 9.08 -27.63 -10.91
C TRP A 226 8.47 -26.40 -11.61
N LEU A 227 9.06 -25.93 -12.73
CA LEU A 227 8.56 -24.79 -13.50
C LEU A 227 7.17 -25.01 -14.15
N ASP A 228 6.79 -26.26 -14.43
CA ASP A 228 5.52 -26.58 -15.11
C ASP A 228 4.30 -26.27 -14.21
N THR A 229 4.41 -26.53 -12.91
CA THR A 229 3.34 -26.25 -11.94
C THR A 229 3.07 -24.76 -11.69
N GLN A 230 4.10 -23.90 -11.72
CA GLN A 230 3.91 -22.44 -11.63
C GLN A 230 3.30 -21.84 -12.91
N GLY A 231 3.69 -22.37 -14.07
CA GLY A 231 3.09 -21.99 -15.35
C GLY A 231 1.60 -22.32 -15.39
N GLN A 232 1.24 -23.58 -15.10
CA GLN A 232 -0.16 -24.05 -15.07
C GLN A 232 -1.02 -23.30 -14.04
N ALA A 233 -0.50 -23.03 -12.83
CA ALA A 233 -1.21 -22.23 -11.83
C ALA A 233 -1.45 -20.78 -12.29
N THR A 234 -0.50 -20.21 -13.03
CA THR A 234 -0.65 -18.88 -13.63
C THR A 234 -1.75 -18.91 -14.71
N PHE A 235 -1.78 -19.92 -15.58
CA PHE A 235 -2.82 -20.05 -16.61
C PHE A 235 -4.22 -20.25 -16.02
N ALA A 236 -4.36 -21.12 -15.02
CA ALA A 236 -5.64 -21.31 -14.32
C ALA A 236 -6.13 -20.02 -13.63
N ALA A 237 -5.20 -19.22 -13.09
CA ALA A 237 -5.54 -17.90 -12.58
C ALA A 237 -6.02 -16.98 -13.69
N LEU A 238 -5.36 -16.97 -14.85
CA LEU A 238 -5.75 -16.13 -15.98
C LEU A 238 -7.15 -16.48 -16.51
N ASP A 239 -7.48 -17.76 -16.65
CA ASP A 239 -8.82 -18.20 -17.05
C ASP A 239 -9.87 -17.75 -16.03
N LEU A 240 -9.57 -17.89 -14.73
CA LEU A 240 -10.41 -17.40 -13.64
C LEU A 240 -10.65 -15.89 -13.73
N LEU A 241 -9.61 -15.11 -14.02
CA LEU A 241 -9.70 -13.66 -14.15
C LEU A 241 -10.54 -13.26 -15.36
N GLN A 242 -10.35 -13.95 -16.48
CA GLN A 242 -11.13 -13.75 -17.69
C GLN A 242 -12.60 -14.04 -17.42
N ASP A 243 -12.94 -15.14 -16.76
CA ASP A 243 -14.33 -15.46 -16.42
C ASP A 243 -14.95 -14.46 -15.44
N ALA A 244 -14.16 -13.97 -14.48
CA ALA A 244 -14.60 -13.01 -13.48
C ALA A 244 -14.79 -11.59 -14.03
N ILE A 245 -13.99 -11.18 -15.02
CA ILE A 245 -13.98 -9.80 -15.53
C ILE A 245 -14.62 -9.68 -16.91
N ALA A 246 -14.39 -10.60 -17.85
CA ALA A 246 -14.90 -10.52 -19.22
C ALA A 246 -16.44 -10.65 -19.29
N ASN A 247 -17.06 -11.31 -18.31
CA ASN A 247 -18.52 -11.37 -18.18
C ASN A 247 -19.13 -10.16 -17.47
N THR A 248 -18.29 -9.26 -16.94
CA THR A 248 -18.72 -8.02 -16.30
C THR A 248 -18.46 -6.85 -17.22
N ASN A 249 -19.52 -6.20 -17.72
CA ASN A 249 -19.39 -4.89 -18.38
C ASN A 249 -19.00 -3.85 -17.31
N TYR A 250 -17.74 -3.87 -16.89
CA TYR A 250 -17.24 -3.00 -15.84
C TYR A 250 -17.50 -1.55 -16.23
N THR A 251 -18.30 -0.90 -15.41
CA THR A 251 -18.61 0.51 -15.52
C THR A 251 -18.21 1.16 -14.20
N PRO A 252 -17.33 2.17 -14.23
CA PRO A 252 -17.02 2.92 -13.03
C PRO A 252 -18.30 3.50 -12.40
N SER A 253 -18.41 3.38 -11.09
CA SER A 253 -19.54 3.84 -10.28
C SER A 253 -19.32 5.27 -9.80
N ASN A 254 -20.39 5.92 -9.33
CA ASN A 254 -20.35 7.25 -8.70
C ASN A 254 -19.72 8.36 -9.56
N GLY A 255 -19.71 8.20 -10.89
CA GLY A 255 -19.11 9.16 -11.82
C GLY A 255 -17.58 9.05 -11.95
N ALA A 256 -16.98 7.97 -11.43
CA ALA A 256 -15.53 7.75 -11.49
C ALA A 256 -14.95 7.85 -12.90
N ASN A 257 -14.00 8.77 -13.08
CA ASN A 257 -13.18 8.94 -14.27
C ASN A 257 -11.70 8.74 -13.95
N TYR A 258 -11.13 7.64 -14.45
CA TYR A 258 -9.72 7.27 -14.29
C TYR A 258 -8.78 7.98 -15.28
N GLY A 259 -9.31 8.70 -16.28
CA GLY A 259 -8.51 9.32 -17.33
C GLY A 259 -7.77 8.31 -18.21
N GLN A 260 -6.69 8.77 -18.86
CA GLN A 260 -5.92 7.98 -19.82
C GLN A 260 -4.44 7.82 -19.40
N THR A 261 -4.13 8.05 -18.12
CA THR A 261 -2.76 7.91 -17.61
C THR A 261 -2.42 6.45 -17.29
N GLY A 262 -1.14 6.15 -17.12
CA GLY A 262 -0.70 4.80 -16.74
C GLY A 262 -1.24 4.43 -15.35
N LEU A 263 -1.12 5.35 -14.39
CA LEU A 263 -1.66 5.16 -13.05
C LEU A 263 -3.19 5.00 -13.08
N GLY A 264 -3.90 5.85 -13.83
CA GLY A 264 -5.36 5.81 -13.95
C GLY A 264 -5.86 4.45 -14.45
N ARG A 265 -5.26 3.93 -15.52
CA ARG A 265 -5.58 2.56 -16.01
C ARG A 265 -5.26 1.48 -15.00
N GLY A 266 -4.17 1.59 -14.25
CA GLY A 266 -3.83 0.62 -13.21
C GLY A 266 -4.83 0.64 -12.05
N MET A 267 -5.25 1.83 -11.62
CA MET A 267 -6.27 2.01 -10.58
C MET A 267 -7.64 1.46 -11.01
N MET A 268 -8.03 1.67 -12.27
CA MET A 268 -9.24 1.09 -12.83
C MET A 268 -9.21 -0.45 -12.77
N GLN A 269 -8.07 -1.06 -13.08
CA GLN A 269 -7.90 -2.51 -13.02
C GLN A 269 -7.94 -3.04 -11.58
N ILE A 270 -7.35 -2.32 -10.63
CA ILE A 270 -7.50 -2.64 -9.20
C ILE A 270 -8.98 -2.61 -8.82
N ALA A 271 -9.75 -1.61 -9.25
CA ALA A 271 -11.18 -1.56 -8.99
C ALA A 271 -11.97 -2.70 -9.62
N GLN A 272 -11.60 -3.13 -10.84
CA GLN A 272 -12.16 -4.32 -11.47
C GLN A 272 -11.94 -5.57 -10.60
N LEU A 273 -10.71 -5.79 -10.12
CA LEU A 273 -10.38 -6.91 -9.22
C LEU A 273 -11.19 -6.85 -7.91
N VAL A 274 -11.30 -5.67 -7.30
CA VAL A 274 -12.08 -5.47 -6.07
C VAL A 274 -13.56 -5.78 -6.30
N LYS A 275 -14.15 -5.28 -7.40
CA LYS A 275 -15.58 -5.50 -7.71
C LYS A 275 -15.89 -6.92 -8.17
N ALA A 276 -14.92 -7.61 -8.79
CA ALA A 276 -15.02 -9.02 -9.13
C ALA A 276 -14.88 -9.93 -7.91
N GLU A 277 -14.49 -9.38 -6.75
CA GLU A 277 -14.37 -10.08 -5.47
C GLU A 277 -13.49 -11.33 -5.51
N VAL A 278 -12.45 -11.30 -6.37
CA VAL A 278 -11.51 -12.40 -6.63
C VAL A 278 -10.60 -12.73 -5.44
N GLY A 279 -10.90 -12.26 -4.23
CA GLY A 279 -10.08 -12.49 -3.04
C GLY A 279 -8.81 -11.64 -2.98
N LEU A 280 -8.78 -10.46 -3.60
CA LEU A 280 -7.67 -9.53 -3.48
C LEU A 280 -7.47 -9.10 -2.01
N GLU A 281 -6.24 -9.16 -1.51
CA GLU A 281 -5.83 -8.60 -0.21
C GLU A 281 -4.85 -7.43 -0.40
N VAL A 282 -3.92 -7.55 -1.35
CA VAL A 282 -2.92 -6.49 -1.60
C VAL A 282 -2.76 -6.21 -3.08
N ALA A 283 -2.83 -4.94 -3.46
CA ALA A 283 -2.43 -4.47 -4.78
C ALA A 283 -1.25 -3.51 -4.67
N CYS A 284 -0.20 -3.72 -5.46
CA CYS A 284 0.91 -2.77 -5.59
C CYS A 284 0.85 -2.09 -6.96
N ILE A 285 1.22 -0.83 -7.03
CA ILE A 285 1.33 -0.09 -8.29
C ILE A 285 2.43 0.96 -8.19
N ASP A 286 3.17 1.12 -9.29
CA ASP A 286 4.24 2.11 -9.39
C ASP A 286 3.77 3.34 -10.17
N ILE A 287 4.21 4.52 -9.73
CA ILE A 287 4.19 5.75 -10.52
C ILE A 287 5.57 6.39 -10.48
N GLY A 288 6.22 6.49 -11.63
CA GLY A 288 7.56 7.07 -11.76
C GLY A 288 7.56 8.56 -12.09
N GLY A 289 8.76 9.10 -12.30
CA GLY A 289 8.97 10.48 -12.72
C GLY A 289 9.10 11.48 -11.57
N TRP A 290 9.36 10.99 -10.35
CA TRP A 290 9.57 11.84 -9.17
C TRP A 290 11.02 12.27 -8.98
N ASP A 291 11.96 11.70 -9.77
CA ASP A 291 13.39 12.01 -9.70
C ASP A 291 13.75 13.38 -10.30
N THR A 292 13.33 14.43 -9.60
CA THR A 292 13.24 15.79 -10.13
C THR A 292 14.39 16.67 -9.65
N HIS A 293 15.55 16.53 -10.30
CA HIS A 293 16.74 17.36 -10.05
C HIS A 293 16.66 18.77 -10.66
N ALA A 294 15.70 19.03 -11.53
CA ALA A 294 15.50 20.33 -12.18
C ALA A 294 14.04 20.46 -12.65
N ASN A 295 13.62 21.69 -12.94
CA ASN A 295 12.33 22.00 -13.56
C ASN A 295 11.12 21.37 -12.82
N GLN A 296 11.17 21.33 -11.48
CA GLN A 296 10.02 20.93 -10.67
C GLN A 296 8.85 21.88 -10.94
N VAL A 297 9.16 23.17 -11.12
CA VAL A 297 8.23 24.25 -11.44
C VAL A 297 8.41 24.75 -12.88
N ALA A 298 7.40 25.43 -13.43
CA ALA A 298 7.46 26.02 -14.77
C ALA A 298 7.29 27.55 -14.71
N GLY A 299 8.26 28.28 -15.26
CA GLY A 299 8.29 29.73 -15.18
C GLY A 299 8.33 30.21 -13.73
N ASP A 300 7.51 31.22 -13.42
CA ASP A 300 7.42 31.83 -12.09
C ASP A 300 6.27 31.27 -11.23
N ASP A 301 5.56 30.23 -11.70
CA ASP A 301 4.45 29.61 -10.95
C ASP A 301 4.90 28.30 -10.28
N PRO A 302 5.13 28.31 -8.95
CA PRO A 302 5.60 27.14 -8.22
C PRO A 302 4.55 26.02 -8.11
N THR A 303 3.31 26.27 -8.56
CA THR A 303 2.19 25.31 -8.52
C THR A 303 2.01 24.53 -9.84
N THR A 304 2.92 24.73 -10.79
CA THR A 304 2.94 24.08 -12.12
C THR A 304 4.25 23.33 -12.37
N GLY A 305 4.48 22.77 -13.56
CA GLY A 305 5.74 22.09 -13.90
C GLY A 305 5.74 20.57 -13.69
N GLY A 306 6.93 19.97 -13.76
CA GLY A 306 7.10 18.51 -13.76
C GLY A 306 6.54 17.86 -12.50
N MET A 307 6.78 18.46 -11.33
CA MET A 307 6.29 17.97 -10.05
C MET A 307 4.76 18.05 -9.99
N ALA A 308 4.17 19.20 -10.35
CA ALA A 308 2.72 19.39 -10.37
C ALA A 308 2.02 18.41 -11.33
N ASN A 309 2.61 18.13 -12.49
CA ASN A 309 2.05 17.15 -13.44
C ASN A 309 1.99 15.73 -12.87
N ARG A 310 2.99 15.33 -12.08
CA ARG A 310 2.97 14.02 -11.40
C ARG A 310 1.98 13.99 -10.24
N MET A 311 1.87 15.08 -9.48
CA MET A 311 0.83 15.22 -8.46
C MET A 311 -0.58 15.16 -9.05
N LEU A 312 -0.79 15.74 -10.24
CA LEU A 312 -2.06 15.70 -10.96
C LEU A 312 -2.44 14.26 -11.30
N GLU A 313 -1.52 13.50 -11.92
CA GLU A 313 -1.72 12.09 -12.26
C GLU A 313 -2.01 11.25 -11.01
N LEU A 314 -1.22 11.44 -9.94
CA LEU A 314 -1.39 10.76 -8.66
C LEU A 314 -2.75 11.05 -8.02
N SER A 315 -3.13 12.33 -7.92
CA SER A 315 -4.39 12.75 -7.31
C SER A 315 -5.60 12.27 -8.10
N GLN A 316 -5.56 12.35 -9.44
CA GLN A 316 -6.62 11.85 -10.30
C GLN A 316 -6.81 10.34 -10.17
N GLY A 317 -5.73 9.56 -10.22
CA GLY A 317 -5.79 8.09 -10.14
C GLY A 317 -6.37 7.60 -8.81
N ILE A 318 -5.88 8.14 -7.68
CA ILE A 318 -6.37 7.77 -6.34
C ILE A 318 -7.81 8.24 -6.12
N SER A 319 -8.12 9.49 -6.49
CA SER A 319 -9.48 10.01 -6.32
C SER A 319 -10.49 9.26 -7.19
N ALA A 320 -10.10 8.78 -8.37
CA ALA A 320 -10.94 7.94 -9.21
C ALA A 320 -11.22 6.58 -8.57
N LEU A 321 -10.20 5.93 -7.99
CA LEU A 321 -10.38 4.67 -7.26
C LEU A 321 -11.32 4.84 -6.06
N ILE A 322 -11.08 5.87 -5.24
CA ILE A 322 -11.91 6.17 -4.07
C ILE A 322 -13.36 6.47 -4.49
N THR A 323 -13.56 7.25 -5.55
CA THR A 323 -14.89 7.56 -6.07
C THR A 323 -15.60 6.30 -6.57
N ASP A 324 -14.91 5.45 -7.33
CA ASP A 324 -15.49 4.24 -7.91
C ASP A 324 -15.89 3.20 -6.85
N LEU A 325 -15.10 3.13 -5.78
CA LEU A 325 -15.26 2.19 -4.67
C LEU A 325 -15.72 2.90 -3.39
N HIS A 326 -16.47 3.99 -3.51
CA HIS A 326 -16.84 4.85 -2.38
C HIS A 326 -17.48 4.07 -1.22
N ASP A 327 -18.30 3.07 -1.54
CA ASP A 327 -18.94 2.17 -0.57
C ASP A 327 -17.94 1.36 0.29
N ARG A 328 -16.67 1.26 -0.12
CA ARG A 328 -15.57 0.65 0.65
C ARG A 328 -14.88 1.68 1.57
N PHE A 329 -15.07 2.98 1.35
CA PHE A 329 -14.51 4.08 2.15
C PHE A 329 -15.52 4.74 3.10
N GLU A 330 -16.79 4.34 3.05
CA GLU A 330 -17.81 4.86 3.98
C GLU A 330 -17.70 4.23 5.39
N PRO A 331 -17.75 5.03 6.46
CA PRO A 331 -17.89 4.52 7.82
C PRO A 331 -19.12 3.62 7.98
N GLY A 332 -18.97 2.47 8.64
CA GLY A 332 -20.09 1.54 8.89
C GLY A 332 -20.49 0.67 7.70
N SER A 333 -19.80 0.79 6.55
CA SER A 333 -20.03 -0.11 5.43
C SER A 333 -19.73 -1.57 5.80
N VAL A 334 -20.64 -2.46 5.40
CA VAL A 334 -20.51 -3.92 5.57
C VAL A 334 -19.51 -4.55 4.59
N LYS A 335 -19.09 -3.79 3.57
CA LYS A 335 -18.13 -4.27 2.58
C LYS A 335 -16.72 -4.20 3.14
N GLN A 336 -15.85 -5.13 2.73
CA GLN A 336 -14.42 -5.08 3.05
C GLN A 336 -13.83 -3.70 2.75
N GLY A 337 -13.11 -3.10 3.70
CA GLY A 337 -12.56 -1.75 3.54
C GLY A 337 -11.35 -1.73 2.63
N ILE A 338 -10.89 -0.53 2.29
CA ILE A 338 -9.67 -0.31 1.52
C ILE A 338 -8.79 0.66 2.28
N THR A 339 -7.52 0.31 2.43
CA THR A 339 -6.47 1.19 2.92
C THR A 339 -5.45 1.41 1.81
N ILE A 340 -5.30 2.66 1.36
CA ILE A 340 -4.30 3.05 0.36
C ILE A 340 -3.11 3.67 1.10
N VAL A 341 -1.89 3.25 0.77
CA VAL A 341 -0.64 3.85 1.25
C VAL A 341 0.15 4.36 0.07
N VAL A 342 0.52 5.65 0.07
CA VAL A 342 1.43 6.24 -0.91
C VAL A 342 2.75 6.56 -0.24
N MET A 343 3.84 6.07 -0.84
CA MET A 343 5.17 6.18 -0.29
C MET A 343 6.23 6.32 -1.38
N SER A 344 7.38 6.87 -1.01
CA SER A 344 8.56 7.00 -1.85
C SER A 344 9.81 6.66 -1.05
N GLU A 345 10.85 6.19 -1.71
CA GLU A 345 12.02 5.56 -1.12
C GLU A 345 12.84 6.47 -0.18
N PHE A 346 12.80 7.77 -0.42
CA PHE A 346 13.35 8.84 0.41
C PHE A 346 12.71 10.18 0.04
N GLY A 347 13.07 11.26 0.73
CA GLY A 347 12.66 12.62 0.41
C GLY A 347 13.63 13.39 -0.47
N ARG A 348 13.37 14.69 -0.62
CA ARG A 348 14.23 15.65 -1.32
C ARG A 348 14.97 16.53 -0.33
N ARG A 349 16.09 17.10 -0.75
CA ARG A 349 16.82 18.09 0.05
C ARG A 349 15.93 19.25 0.44
N ALA A 350 16.18 19.81 1.63
CA ALA A 350 15.43 20.96 2.13
C ALA A 350 15.68 22.23 1.29
N TYR A 351 16.90 22.40 0.78
CA TYR A 351 17.28 23.50 -0.11
C TYR A 351 16.88 23.20 -1.55
N GLU A 352 16.29 24.19 -2.24
CA GLU A 352 16.22 24.15 -3.71
C GLU A 352 17.61 24.28 -4.33
N ASN A 353 17.80 23.69 -5.51
CA ASN A 353 19.04 23.83 -6.28
C ASN A 353 18.91 24.91 -7.38
N GLY A 354 20.02 25.19 -8.06
CA GLY A 354 20.07 26.20 -9.13
C GLY A 354 19.11 25.93 -10.30
N GLY A 355 18.75 24.66 -10.54
CA GLY A 355 17.94 24.19 -11.66
C GLY A 355 16.43 24.20 -11.43
N LEU A 356 15.93 24.91 -10.40
CA LEU A 356 14.52 24.89 -10.01
C LEU A 356 14.04 23.47 -9.67
N GLY A 357 14.92 22.70 -9.02
CA GLY A 357 14.62 21.36 -8.55
C GLY A 357 15.29 21.08 -7.21
N THR A 358 15.32 19.81 -6.83
CA THR A 358 15.88 19.37 -5.57
C THR A 358 16.65 18.06 -5.72
N ASP A 359 17.77 17.96 -5.02
CA ASP A 359 18.58 16.74 -5.01
C ASP A 359 18.03 15.73 -3.99
N HIS A 360 18.63 14.54 -3.97
CA HIS A 360 18.25 13.47 -3.05
C HIS A 360 18.42 13.89 -1.59
N GLY A 361 17.36 13.72 -0.80
CA GLY A 361 17.32 13.97 0.63
C GLY A 361 17.03 12.70 1.43
N HIS A 362 16.37 12.85 2.58
CA HIS A 362 16.08 11.73 3.48
C HIS A 362 14.62 11.72 3.96
N GLY A 363 14.23 12.63 4.86
CA GLY A 363 12.87 12.74 5.37
C GLY A 363 11.84 13.08 4.29
N ASN A 364 10.73 12.35 4.28
CA ASN A 364 9.61 12.53 3.35
C ASN A 364 8.25 12.47 4.08
N VAL A 365 7.17 12.50 3.32
CA VAL A 365 5.79 12.28 3.80
C VAL A 365 5.25 10.97 3.26
N GLN A 366 4.40 10.27 4.00
CA GLN A 366 3.55 9.18 3.50
C GLN A 366 2.08 9.58 3.58
N PHE A 367 1.28 9.17 2.60
CA PHE A 367 -0.15 9.45 2.56
C PHE A 367 -0.94 8.17 2.78
N LEU A 368 -2.00 8.25 3.59
CA LEU A 368 -2.88 7.13 3.87
C LEU A 368 -4.33 7.53 3.61
N PHE A 369 -5.05 6.67 2.88
CA PHE A 369 -6.49 6.84 2.62
C PHE A 369 -7.24 5.62 3.13
N GLY A 370 -8.36 5.82 3.81
CA GLY A 370 -9.23 4.73 4.22
C GLY A 370 -10.18 5.14 5.33
N ARG A 371 -11.34 4.48 5.42
CA ARG A 371 -12.31 4.70 6.50
C ARG A 371 -11.77 4.37 7.89
N GLY A 372 -10.85 3.41 7.94
CA GLY A 372 -10.15 2.98 9.14
C GLY A 372 -8.94 3.84 9.50
N ILE A 373 -8.65 4.89 8.73
CA ILE A 373 -7.61 5.86 9.03
C ILE A 373 -8.19 6.97 9.92
N ASN A 374 -7.40 7.43 10.88
CA ASN A 374 -7.68 8.63 11.66
C ASN A 374 -7.29 9.86 10.82
N GLY A 375 -8.09 10.16 9.79
CA GLY A 375 -7.83 11.24 8.84
C GLY A 375 -8.08 12.65 9.39
N GLY A 376 -7.85 13.65 8.52
CA GLY A 376 -7.90 15.07 8.89
C GLY A 376 -6.71 15.50 9.76
N LYS A 377 -5.60 14.74 9.71
CA LYS A 377 -4.39 14.96 10.54
C LYS A 377 -3.08 14.77 9.77
N VAL A 378 -2.11 15.63 10.07
CA VAL A 378 -0.70 15.44 9.73
C VAL A 378 0.02 14.92 10.98
N TYR A 379 0.36 13.64 10.97
CA TYR A 379 1.07 12.96 12.05
C TYR A 379 2.55 13.32 12.01
N THR A 380 3.03 13.88 13.12
CA THR A 380 4.45 14.03 13.43
C THR A 380 4.69 13.50 14.85
N ARG A 381 5.94 13.12 15.17
CA ARG A 381 6.31 12.81 16.57
C ARG A 381 6.87 14.05 17.26
N ARG A 382 8.05 14.42 16.82
CA ARG A 382 8.69 15.70 17.06
C ARG A 382 9.01 16.20 15.66
N TRP A 383 8.28 17.22 15.20
CA TRP A 383 8.68 17.88 13.97
C TRP A 383 10.12 18.41 14.17
N PRO A 384 11.08 18.06 13.28
CA PRO A 384 12.46 18.43 13.50
C PRO A 384 12.69 19.93 13.38
N GLY A 385 11.89 20.65 12.59
CA GLY A 385 12.17 22.03 12.20
C GLY A 385 12.89 22.11 10.86
N LEU A 386 12.84 23.28 10.21
CA LEU A 386 13.59 23.56 8.97
C LEU A 386 14.81 24.46 9.14
N SER A 387 15.07 24.96 10.35
CA SER A 387 16.30 25.71 10.61
C SER A 387 17.54 24.85 10.35
N SER A 388 18.65 25.51 9.98
CA SER A 388 19.88 24.82 9.57
C SER A 388 20.43 23.84 10.60
N ASP A 389 20.22 24.10 11.90
CA ASP A 389 20.69 23.24 12.99
C ASP A 389 19.86 21.95 13.14
N ASN A 390 18.65 21.94 12.56
CA ASN A 390 17.71 20.84 12.64
C ASN A 390 17.78 19.90 11.41
N LEU A 391 18.49 20.30 10.36
CA LEU A 391 18.63 19.49 9.14
C LEU A 391 19.73 18.42 9.29
N ASP A 392 19.46 17.19 8.85
CA ASP A 392 20.49 16.15 8.71
C ASP A 392 21.21 16.32 7.37
N ARG A 393 22.42 16.88 7.38
CA ARG A 393 23.24 17.08 6.17
C ARG A 393 22.50 17.81 5.04
N GLY A 394 21.64 18.77 5.43
CA GLY A 394 20.83 19.59 4.52
C GLY A 394 19.49 18.97 4.12
N ASP A 395 19.13 17.84 4.72
CA ASP A 395 17.87 17.13 4.48
C ASP A 395 16.91 17.30 5.66
N LEU A 396 15.61 17.15 5.42
CA LEU A 396 14.64 17.01 6.50
C LEU A 396 15.02 15.81 7.37
N ALA A 397 15.29 16.03 8.65
CA ALA A 397 15.66 14.98 9.57
C ALA A 397 14.50 14.00 9.78
N ARG A 398 14.81 12.71 9.78
CA ARG A 398 13.82 11.65 10.06
C ARG A 398 13.41 11.65 11.52
N THR A 399 12.12 11.63 11.79
CA THR A 399 11.57 11.40 13.14
C THR A 399 10.54 10.27 13.20
N ILE A 400 10.06 9.81 12.05
CA ILE A 400 9.22 8.62 11.89
C ILE A 400 9.93 7.59 11.01
N GLU A 401 9.92 6.33 11.45
CA GLU A 401 10.41 5.22 10.63
C GLU A 401 9.24 4.66 9.80
N TYR A 402 9.43 4.46 8.50
CA TYR A 402 8.34 4.08 7.60
C TYR A 402 7.64 2.75 7.98
N ARG A 403 8.36 1.82 8.61
CA ARG A 403 7.81 0.55 9.13
C ARG A 403 6.90 0.79 10.32
N ASP A 404 7.02 1.90 11.06
CA ASP A 404 6.02 2.23 12.10
C ASP A 404 4.65 2.48 11.48
N VAL A 405 4.61 3.20 10.35
CA VAL A 405 3.37 3.46 9.60
C VAL A 405 2.82 2.17 9.01
N LEU A 406 3.65 1.42 8.27
CA LEU A 406 3.24 0.18 7.62
C LEU A 406 2.82 -0.89 8.65
N GLY A 407 3.58 -1.04 9.74
CA GLY A 407 3.27 -1.97 10.82
C GLY A 407 1.96 -1.65 11.49
N GLU A 408 1.65 -0.37 11.71
CA GLU A 408 0.36 0.02 12.27
C GLU A 408 -0.80 -0.33 11.34
N VAL A 409 -0.67 -0.06 10.04
CA VAL A 409 -1.66 -0.49 9.02
C VAL A 409 -1.81 -2.02 9.05
N LEU A 410 -0.71 -2.77 9.09
CA LEU A 410 -0.76 -4.22 9.12
C LEU A 410 -1.50 -4.77 10.34
N VAL A 411 -1.24 -4.23 11.53
CA VAL A 411 -1.91 -4.67 12.77
C VAL A 411 -3.37 -4.26 12.77
N LYS A 412 -3.65 -2.98 12.49
CA LYS A 412 -4.96 -2.36 12.75
C LYS A 412 -5.95 -2.56 11.62
N ARG A 413 -5.46 -2.63 10.38
CA ARG A 413 -6.30 -2.73 9.18
C ARG A 413 -6.21 -4.08 8.49
N MET A 414 -5.05 -4.73 8.49
CA MET A 414 -4.86 -6.03 7.83
C MET A 414 -4.94 -7.23 8.79
N GLY A 415 -5.26 -6.99 10.07
CA GLY A 415 -5.41 -8.06 11.06
C GLY A 415 -4.14 -8.88 11.35
N ASN A 416 -2.95 -8.37 11.00
CA ASN A 416 -1.69 -9.09 11.17
C ASN A 416 -0.91 -8.58 12.40
N ALA A 417 -1.05 -9.28 13.53
CA ALA A 417 -0.29 -8.99 14.75
C ALA A 417 1.19 -9.42 14.70
N LYS A 418 1.61 -10.23 13.72
CA LYS A 418 2.96 -10.78 13.59
C LYS A 418 3.91 -9.85 12.85
N VAL A 419 3.81 -8.54 13.09
CA VAL A 419 4.60 -7.53 12.38
C VAL A 419 6.11 -7.64 12.61
N SER A 420 6.55 -8.31 13.67
CA SER A 420 7.97 -8.64 13.87
C SER A 420 8.51 -9.71 12.90
N GLU A 421 7.65 -10.61 12.39
CA GLU A 421 8.00 -11.53 11.30
C GLU A 421 8.05 -10.77 9.97
N VAL A 422 7.17 -9.79 9.81
CA VAL A 422 7.11 -8.93 8.62
C VAL A 422 8.25 -7.94 8.57
N PHE A 423 8.68 -7.34 9.67
CA PHE A 423 9.79 -6.40 9.72
C PHE A 423 10.80 -6.84 10.80
N PRO A 424 11.66 -7.83 10.49
CA PRO A 424 12.55 -8.41 11.48
C PRO A 424 13.56 -7.38 12.00
N GLY A 425 13.74 -7.37 13.33
CA GLY A 425 14.65 -6.45 14.01
C GLY A 425 14.12 -5.02 14.19
N HIS A 426 12.90 -4.70 13.70
CA HIS A 426 12.27 -3.41 13.94
C HIS A 426 11.53 -3.38 15.28
N THR A 427 11.67 -2.28 16.03
CA THR A 427 10.86 -2.04 17.23
C THR A 427 9.83 -0.98 16.90
N PHE A 428 8.55 -1.35 16.92
CA PHE A 428 7.48 -0.47 16.49
C PHE A 428 7.13 0.58 17.53
N ASN A 429 6.87 1.79 17.04
CA ASN A 429 6.29 2.87 17.80
C ASN A 429 5.08 3.43 17.04
N PHE A 430 3.89 2.88 17.23
CA PHE A 430 2.71 3.28 16.46
C PHE A 430 2.29 4.73 16.73
N LEU A 431 1.81 5.41 15.69
CA LEU A 431 1.42 6.82 15.69
C LEU A 431 -0.04 7.03 16.10
N GLY A 432 -0.87 5.98 16.05
CA GLY A 432 -2.32 6.12 16.20
C GLY A 432 -2.99 6.66 14.94
N LEU A 433 -2.43 6.37 13.77
CA LEU A 433 -2.96 6.73 12.46
C LEU A 433 -4.05 5.76 11.95
N ALA A 434 -4.15 4.54 12.49
CA ALA A 434 -5.13 3.55 12.07
C ALA A 434 -5.98 3.03 13.24
N LYS A 435 -7.27 2.83 12.96
CA LYS A 435 -8.28 2.31 13.87
C LYS A 435 -8.35 0.79 13.74
N GLU A 436 -8.53 0.09 14.85
CA GLU A 436 -8.93 -1.32 14.82
C GLU A 436 -10.31 -1.45 14.18
N ASP A 437 -10.53 -2.51 13.39
CA ASP A 437 -11.87 -2.85 12.94
C ASP A 437 -12.74 -3.29 14.13
N ALA A 438 -13.84 -2.57 14.33
CA ALA A 438 -14.89 -2.98 15.28
C ALA A 438 -15.54 -4.28 14.76
N GLY A 439 -15.01 -5.43 15.17
CA GLY A 439 -15.53 -6.74 14.78
C GLY A 439 -14.49 -7.86 14.66
N VAL A 440 -13.19 -7.55 14.68
CA VAL A 440 -12.13 -8.57 14.69
C VAL A 440 -11.62 -8.74 16.12
N PRO A 441 -11.67 -9.96 16.72
CA PRO A 441 -11.13 -10.19 18.05
C PRO A 441 -9.67 -9.78 18.11
N THR A 442 -9.33 -8.90 19.04
CA THR A 442 -7.95 -8.46 19.29
C THR A 442 -7.09 -9.66 19.68
N PRO A 443 -6.02 -10.01 18.95
CA PRO A 443 -5.01 -10.90 19.49
C PRO A 443 -4.30 -10.17 20.62
N VAL A 444 -4.39 -10.68 21.84
CA VAL A 444 -3.58 -10.22 22.96
C VAL A 444 -2.11 -10.40 22.57
N PRO A 445 -1.26 -9.36 22.69
CA PRO A 445 0.18 -9.54 22.52
C PRO A 445 0.65 -10.64 23.46
N THR A 446 1.22 -11.71 22.91
CA THR A 446 1.84 -12.73 23.74
C THR A 446 2.99 -12.08 24.49
N GLU A 447 2.93 -12.11 25.82
CA GLU A 447 4.08 -11.75 26.65
C GLU A 447 5.30 -12.56 26.18
N ARG A 448 6.47 -11.92 26.22
CA ARG A 448 7.76 -12.58 25.91
C ARG A 448 7.79 -13.98 26.53
N PRO A 449 8.34 -14.99 25.83
CA PRO A 449 8.93 -16.12 26.53
C PRO A 449 9.88 -15.55 27.58
N THR A 450 9.62 -15.87 28.85
CA THR A 450 10.50 -15.54 29.95
C THR A 450 11.92 -15.98 29.60
N ALA A 451 12.88 -15.13 29.98
CA ALA A 451 14.28 -15.28 29.64
C ALA A 451 14.77 -16.73 29.81
N VAL A 452 15.46 -17.24 28.78
CA VAL A 452 16.26 -18.46 28.88
C VAL A 452 17.14 -18.33 30.13
N PRO A 453 17.11 -19.28 31.08
CA PRO A 453 17.97 -19.22 32.25
C PRO A 453 19.42 -19.17 31.80
N LYS A 454 20.19 -18.23 32.34
CA LYS A 454 21.65 -18.27 32.20
C LYS A 454 22.16 -19.63 32.71
N PRO A 455 23.14 -20.26 32.05
CA PRO A 455 23.78 -21.44 32.60
C PRO A 455 24.40 -21.07 33.96
N THR A 456 23.82 -21.58 35.04
CA THR A 456 24.45 -21.55 36.36
C THR A 456 25.53 -22.62 36.39
N ASP A 457 26.70 -22.26 36.93
CA ASP A 457 27.83 -23.15 37.18
C ASP A 457 27.38 -24.44 37.88
N VAL A 458 27.42 -25.55 37.15
CA VAL A 458 27.31 -26.89 37.72
C VAL A 458 28.73 -27.44 37.81
N ALA A 459 29.18 -27.70 39.05
CA ALA A 459 30.43 -28.37 39.35
C ALA A 459 30.51 -29.75 38.66
N PRO A 460 31.72 -30.23 38.30
CA PRO A 460 31.85 -31.41 37.45
C PRO A 460 31.57 -32.67 38.27
N ASP A 461 30.47 -33.37 37.95
CA ASP A 461 30.24 -34.70 38.47
C ASP A 461 30.88 -35.75 37.54
N ARG A 462 31.62 -36.66 38.16
CA ARG A 462 32.45 -37.67 37.50
C ARG A 462 31.54 -38.72 36.88
N HIS A 463 31.58 -38.88 35.56
CA HIS A 463 31.09 -40.10 34.92
C HIS A 463 32.15 -40.66 33.96
N GLU A 464 32.45 -41.93 34.20
CA GLU A 464 33.51 -42.73 33.60
C GLU A 464 33.26 -42.94 32.10
N ILE A 465 34.32 -42.76 31.31
CA ILE A 465 34.32 -43.03 29.87
C ILE A 465 34.68 -44.50 29.66
N TYR A 466 33.73 -45.29 29.14
CA TYR A 466 34.00 -46.64 28.63
C TYR A 466 34.45 -46.54 27.17
N VAL A 467 35.72 -46.85 26.90
CA VAL A 467 36.28 -46.92 25.53
C VAL A 467 36.45 -48.39 25.16
N PRO A 468 35.85 -48.89 24.07
CA PRO A 468 36.13 -50.24 23.59
C PRO A 468 37.51 -50.28 22.90
N LEU A 469 38.41 -51.09 23.44
CA LEU A 469 39.73 -51.38 22.88
C LEU A 469 39.60 -52.19 21.58
N VAL A 470 40.15 -51.65 20.49
CA VAL A 470 40.36 -52.37 19.23
C VAL A 470 41.78 -52.95 19.26
N ASN A 471 41.91 -54.27 19.41
CA ASN A 471 43.19 -54.96 19.26
C ASN A 471 43.56 -55.09 17.79
N ARG A 472 44.74 -54.58 17.42
CA ARG A 472 45.48 -55.02 16.22
C ARG A 472 46.91 -55.38 16.64
N SER A 473 47.21 -56.68 16.43
CA SER A 473 48.50 -57.39 16.37
C SER A 473 49.57 -57.05 17.40
#